data_AF-A0A530BRG9-F1
#
_entry.id   AF-A0A530BRG9-F1
#
_cell.length_a   1.000
_cell.length_b   1.000
_cell.length_c   1.000
_cell.angle_alpha   90.00
_cell.angle_beta   90.00
_cell.angle_gamma   90.00
#
_symmetry.space_group_name_H-M   'P 1'
#
loop_
_entity.id
_entity.type
_entity.pdbx_description
1 polymer ?
#
loop_
_entity_poly.entity_id
_entity_poly.type
_entity_poly.pdbx_seq_one_letter_code
_entity_poly.pdbx_strand_id
1 'polypeptide(L)'
;MIADGNSALDARIAVEASLAELMQLPPAQRCAVVLKDVLGHSLEEIGEILETSDTAIKGALQRGRESLRKLAAAPRMAPPRPALDRQDMRRLGDYVAAFNARDFDT
;
A
#
# COMPACT_ATOMS: atom_id res chain seq x y z
N MET A 1 19.53 5.16 -21.03
CA MET A 1 18.48 4.72 -20.10
C MET A 1 17.79 5.98 -19.59
N ILE A 2 16.76 6.44 -20.28
CA ILE A 2 15.95 7.57 -19.82
C ILE A 2 15.23 7.03 -18.58
N ALA A 3 15.51 7.57 -17.40
CA ALA A 3 14.63 7.32 -16.27
C ALA A 3 13.24 7.80 -16.72
N ASP A 4 12.29 6.88 -16.89
CA ASP A 4 10.91 7.22 -17.25
C ASP A 4 10.43 8.23 -16.21
N GLY A 5 10.30 9.51 -16.59
CA GLY A 5 9.92 10.58 -15.65
C GLY A 5 8.60 10.29 -14.93
N ASN A 6 7.75 9.51 -15.58
CA ASN A 6 6.51 9.01 -15.02
C ASN A 6 6.72 8.00 -13.88
N SER A 7 7.76 7.17 -13.94
CA SER A 7 8.10 6.21 -12.87
C SER A 7 8.61 6.88 -11.61
N ALA A 8 9.41 7.96 -11.75
CA ALA A 8 9.89 8.73 -10.60
C ALA A 8 8.73 9.50 -9.93
N LEU A 9 7.80 10.05 -10.73
CA LEU A 9 6.58 10.67 -10.21
C LEU A 9 5.71 9.66 -9.47
N ASP A 10 5.51 8.47 -10.04
CA ASP A 10 4.74 7.40 -9.41
C ASP A 10 5.31 6.97 -8.07
N ALA A 11 6.63 6.80 -8.00
CA ALA A 11 7.33 6.52 -6.75
C ALA A 11 7.06 7.61 -5.70
N ARG A 12 7.17 8.89 -6.09
CA ARG A 12 6.88 10.00 -5.17
C ARG A 12 5.44 10.02 -4.69
N ILE A 13 4.48 9.83 -5.59
CA ILE A 13 3.05 9.77 -5.23
C ILE A 13 2.79 8.60 -4.27
N ALA A 14 3.40 7.43 -4.51
CA ALA A 14 3.25 6.28 -3.65
C ALA A 14 3.86 6.49 -2.25
N VAL A 15 5.04 7.12 -2.17
CA VAL A 15 5.71 7.44 -0.90
C VAL A 15 4.93 8.49 -0.10
N GLU A 16 4.33 9.48 -0.76
CA GLU A 16 3.53 10.53 -0.11
C GLU A 16 2.09 10.09 0.23
N ALA A 17 1.67 8.91 -0.24
CA ALA A 17 0.35 8.36 0.03
C ALA A 17 0.22 7.94 1.50
N SER A 18 -0.85 8.41 2.14
CA SER A 18 -1.25 7.96 3.46
C SER A 18 -1.70 6.50 3.44
N LEU A 19 -1.67 5.85 4.60
CA LEU A 19 -2.23 4.51 4.77
C LEU A 19 -3.70 4.45 4.30
N ALA A 20 -4.48 5.50 4.57
CA ALA A 20 -5.88 5.56 4.13
C ALA A 20 -6.04 5.58 2.60
N GLU A 21 -5.15 6.28 1.87
CA GLU A 21 -5.15 6.30 0.40
C GLU A 21 -4.72 4.94 -0.16
N LEU A 22 -3.67 4.33 0.41
CA LEU A 22 -3.22 2.98 0.02
C LEU A 22 -4.31 1.93 0.27
N MET A 23 -5.06 2.05 1.37
CA MET A 23 -6.13 1.12 1.72
C MET A 23 -7.34 1.17 0.78
N GLN A 24 -7.49 2.24 -0.01
CA GLN A 24 -8.52 2.32 -1.07
C GLN A 24 -8.18 1.48 -2.31
N LEU A 25 -6.92 1.08 -2.49
CA LEU A 25 -6.53 0.21 -3.59
C LEU A 25 -6.94 -1.24 -3.30
N PRO A 26 -7.36 -2.01 -4.32
CA PRO A 26 -7.48 -3.46 -4.23
C PRO A 26 -6.16 -4.10 -3.75
N PRO A 27 -6.20 -5.19 -2.96
CA PRO A 27 -5.01 -5.77 -2.33
C PRO A 27 -3.83 -5.99 -3.28
N ALA A 28 -4.07 -6.58 -4.46
CA ALA A 28 -3.02 -6.85 -5.43
C ALA A 28 -2.35 -5.56 -5.96
N GLN A 29 -3.13 -4.49 -6.18
CA GLN A 29 -2.60 -3.20 -6.62
C GLN A 29 -1.79 -2.54 -5.51
N ARG A 30 -2.32 -2.55 -4.27
CA ARG A 30 -1.64 -2.02 -3.09
C ARG A 30 -0.30 -2.72 -2.86
N CYS A 31 -0.27 -4.06 -2.84
CA CYS A 31 0.96 -4.82 -2.61
C CYS A 31 2.01 -4.51 -3.69
N ALA A 32 1.60 -4.53 -4.97
CA ALA A 32 2.52 -4.26 -6.07
C ALA A 32 3.12 -2.85 -5.97
N VAL A 33 2.30 -1.82 -5.72
CA VAL A 33 2.76 -0.43 -5.57
C VAL A 33 3.68 -0.27 -4.36
N VAL A 34 3.31 -0.80 -3.19
CA VAL A 34 4.16 -0.67 -1.99
C VAL A 34 5.51 -1.33 -2.21
N LEU A 35 5.53 -2.57 -2.72
CA LEU A 35 6.79 -3.27 -2.95
C LEU A 35 7.65 -2.56 -4.00
N LYS A 36 7.06 -2.07 -5.09
CA LYS A 36 7.83 -1.44 -6.18
C LYS A 36 8.23 -0.01 -5.90
N ASP A 37 7.27 0.82 -5.52
CA ASP A 37 7.35 2.27 -5.56
C ASP A 37 7.71 2.87 -4.20
N VAL A 38 7.53 2.11 -3.11
CA VAL A 38 7.93 2.52 -1.74
C VAL A 38 9.17 1.75 -1.27
N LEU A 39 9.18 0.43 -1.46
CA LEU A 39 10.28 -0.44 -0.99
C LEU A 39 11.37 -0.69 -2.03
N GLY A 40 11.13 -0.32 -3.30
CA GLY A 40 12.14 -0.35 -4.36
C GLY A 40 12.45 -1.72 -4.96
N HIS A 41 11.62 -2.73 -4.71
CA HIS A 41 11.85 -4.09 -5.21
C HIS A 41 11.86 -4.20 -6.75
N SER A 42 12.57 -5.21 -7.25
CA SER A 42 12.53 -5.60 -8.67
C SER A 42 11.20 -6.31 -9.00
N LEU A 43 10.85 -6.47 -10.29
CA LEU A 43 9.64 -7.22 -10.65
C LEU A 43 9.74 -8.71 -10.31
N GLU A 44 10.96 -9.26 -10.41
CA GLU A 44 11.28 -10.64 -10.07
C GLU A 44 11.08 -10.89 -8.57
N GLU A 45 11.66 -10.03 -7.70
CA GLU A 45 11.47 -10.11 -6.25
C GLU A 45 9.99 -10.01 -5.86
N ILE A 46 9.23 -9.15 -6.53
CA ILE A 46 7.78 -9.03 -6.29
C ILE A 46 7.04 -10.30 -6.71
N GLY A 47 7.42 -10.92 -7.83
CA GLY A 47 6.84 -12.17 -8.31
C GLY A 47 7.08 -13.33 -7.36
N GLU A 48 8.26 -13.38 -6.76
CA GLU A 48 8.59 -14.34 -5.71
C GLU A 48 7.76 -14.10 -4.44
N ILE A 49 7.68 -12.85 -3.96
CA ILE A 49 6.94 -12.49 -2.73
C ILE A 49 5.43 -12.73 -2.89
N LEU A 50 4.86 -12.39 -4.05
CA LEU A 50 3.42 -12.48 -4.31
C LEU A 50 3.01 -13.79 -4.98
N GLU A 51 3.96 -14.69 -5.25
CA GLU A 51 3.77 -15.96 -5.96
C GLU A 51 2.92 -15.79 -7.24
N THR A 52 3.28 -14.79 -8.06
CA THR A 52 2.47 -14.38 -9.22
C THR A 52 3.33 -14.01 -10.43
N SER A 53 2.68 -13.89 -11.59
CA SER A 53 3.38 -13.58 -12.85
C SER A 53 3.74 -12.10 -13.01
N ASP A 54 4.84 -11.83 -13.70
CA ASP A 54 5.23 -10.49 -14.18
C ASP A 54 4.09 -9.70 -14.82
N THR A 55 3.27 -10.37 -15.63
CA THR A 55 2.13 -9.76 -16.33
C THR A 55 1.07 -9.29 -15.33
N ALA A 56 0.78 -10.10 -14.31
CA ALA A 56 -0.15 -9.72 -13.24
C ALA A 56 0.39 -8.54 -12.44
N ILE A 57 1.69 -8.53 -12.10
CA ILE A 57 2.34 -7.44 -11.36
C ILE A 57 2.29 -6.15 -12.16
N LYS A 58 2.69 -6.18 -13.44
CA LYS A 58 2.67 -4.99 -14.32
C LYS A 58 1.27 -4.41 -14.44
N GLY A 59 0.25 -5.26 -14.62
CA GLY A 59 -1.14 -4.82 -14.65
C GLY A 59 -1.62 -4.23 -13.32
N ALA A 60 -1.20 -4.81 -12.19
CA ALA A 60 -1.53 -4.30 -10.86
C ALA A 60 -0.85 -2.95 -10.59
N LEU A 61 0.43 -2.79 -10.94
CA LEU A 61 1.18 -1.54 -10.84
C LEU A 61 0.54 -0.43 -11.68
N GLN A 62 0.21 -0.72 -12.93
CA GLN A 62 -0.42 0.25 -13.82
C GLN A 62 -1.71 0.82 -13.19
N ARG A 63 -2.63 -0.06 -12.76
CA ARG A 63 -3.92 0.34 -12.18
C ARG A 63 -3.78 0.98 -10.81
N GLY A 64 -2.83 0.50 -9.99
CA GLY A 64 -2.54 1.06 -8.67
C GLY A 64 -2.02 2.50 -8.78
N ARG A 65 -1.03 2.73 -9.65
CA ARG A 65 -0.47 4.07 -9.90
C ARG A 65 -1.51 5.02 -10.49
N GLU A 66 -2.36 4.55 -11.39
CA GLU A 66 -3.46 5.36 -11.92
C GLU A 66 -4.44 5.77 -10.81
N SER A 67 -4.80 4.84 -9.91
CA SER A 67 -5.67 5.12 -8.76
C SER A 67 -5.04 6.14 -7.81
N LEU A 68 -3.76 5.99 -7.47
CA LEU A 68 -3.07 6.94 -6.59
C LEU A 68 -2.91 8.32 -7.20
N ARG A 69 -2.64 8.44 -8.51
CA ARG A 69 -2.65 9.75 -9.20
C ARG A 69 -4.00 10.45 -9.06
N LYS A 70 -5.11 9.71 -9.20
CA LYS A 70 -6.47 10.26 -9.03
C LYS A 70 -6.72 10.72 -7.60
N LEU A 71 -6.28 9.94 -6.61
CA LEU A 71 -6.39 10.30 -5.20
C LEU A 71 -5.55 11.53 -4.84
N ALA A 72 -4.31 11.61 -5.34
CA ALA A 72 -3.43 12.75 -5.12
C ALA A 72 -3.94 14.06 -5.76
N ALA A 73 -4.70 13.96 -6.85
CA ALA A 73 -5.34 15.11 -7.50
C ALA A 73 -6.63 15.56 -6.80
N ALA A 74 -7.25 14.71 -5.98
CA ALA A 74 -8.46 15.04 -5.23
C ALA A 74 -8.11 15.87 -3.98
N PRO A 75 -8.99 16.78 -3.52
CA PRO A 75 -8.83 17.42 -2.23
C PRO A 75 -8.71 16.37 -1.14
N ARG A 76 -7.67 16.46 -0.30
CA ARG A 76 -7.50 15.58 0.87
C ARG A 76 -8.65 15.78 1.84
N MET A 77 -9.70 15.00 1.67
CA MET A 77 -10.71 14.79 2.69
C MET A 77 -10.14 13.73 3.62
N ALA A 78 -9.80 14.12 4.85
CA ALA A 78 -9.50 13.13 5.87
C ALA A 78 -10.74 12.23 5.98
N PRO A 79 -10.64 10.92 5.71
CA PRO A 79 -11.78 10.04 5.91
C PRO A 79 -12.18 10.16 7.39
N PRO A 80 -13.48 10.10 7.70
CA PRO A 80 -13.93 10.13 9.08
C PRO A 80 -13.19 9.04 9.84
N ARG A 81 -12.44 9.46 10.87
CA ARG A 81 -11.74 8.51 11.73
C ARG A 81 -12.82 7.63 12.38
N PRO A 82 -12.75 6.29 12.26
CA PRO A 82 -13.72 5.45 12.93
C PRO A 82 -13.68 5.78 14.42
N ALA A 83 -14.85 6.06 14.99
CA ALA A 83 -14.98 6.26 16.42
C ALA A 83 -14.85 4.88 17.08
N LEU A 84 -13.68 4.60 17.64
CA LEU A 84 -13.45 3.38 18.40
C LEU A 84 -13.98 3.60 19.82
N ASP A 85 -14.83 2.69 20.27
CA ASP A 85 -15.26 2.70 21.67
C ASP A 85 -14.14 2.18 22.59
N ARG A 86 -14.39 2.20 23.91
CA ARG A 86 -13.39 1.76 24.89
C ARG A 86 -13.03 0.28 24.73
N GLN A 87 -13.96 -0.55 24.24
CA GLN A 87 -13.73 -1.98 24.05
C GLN A 87 -12.87 -2.24 22.82
N ASP A 88 -13.14 -1.55 21.70
CA ASP A 88 -12.35 -1.66 20.49
C ASP A 88 -10.93 -1.10 20.69
N MET A 89 -10.78 -0.01 21.45
CA MET A 89 -9.45 0.49 21.83
C MET A 89 -8.64 -0.51 22.65
N ARG A 90 -9.28 -1.27 23.55
CA ARG A 90 -8.61 -2.35 24.30
C ARG A 90 -8.17 -3.48 23.36
N ARG A 91 -9.08 -3.97 22.52
CA ARG A 91 -8.79 -5.02 21.52
C ARG A 91 -7.64 -4.63 20.60
N LEU A 92 -7.62 -3.37 20.15
CA LEU A 92 -6.53 -2.86 19.32
C LEU A 92 -5.20 -2.83 20.10
N GLY A 93 -5.23 -2.45 21.37
CA GLY A 93 -4.06 -2.49 22.25
C GLY A 93 -3.52 -3.91 22.42
N ASP A 94 -4.39 -4.88 22.68
CA ASP A 94 -4.03 -6.29 22.83
C ASP A 94 -3.42 -6.84 21.54
N TYR A 95 -4.05 -6.55 20.39
CA TYR A 95 -3.52 -6.91 19.07
C TYR A 95 -2.13 -6.31 18.83
N VAL A 96 -1.92 -5.02 19.11
CA VAL A 96 -0.63 -4.36 18.92
C VAL A 96 0.44 -4.97 19.83
N ALA A 97 0.11 -5.30 21.07
CA ALA A 97 1.02 -5.95 22.00
C ALA A 97 1.44 -7.34 21.49
N ALA A 98 0.49 -8.17 21.08
CA ALA A 98 0.73 -9.50 20.54
C ALA A 98 1.56 -9.45 19.24
N PHE A 99 1.17 -8.59 18.29
CA PHE A 99 1.88 -8.38 17.03
C PHE A 99 3.35 -7.99 17.24
N ASN A 100 3.62 -7.04 18.15
CA ASN A 100 4.98 -6.61 18.47
C ASN A 100 5.80 -7.70 19.17
N ALA A 101 5.15 -8.57 19.96
CA ALA A 101 5.77 -9.73 20.57
C ALA A 101 5.98 -10.90 19.58
N ARG A 102 5.50 -10.77 18.33
CA ARG A 102 5.39 -11.86 17.34
C ARG A 102 4.59 -13.06 17.85
N ASP A 103 3.62 -12.78 18.72
CA ASP A 103 2.67 -13.73 19.22
C ASP A 103 1.44 -13.70 18.31
N PHE A 104 1.30 -14.70 17.45
CA PHE A 104 0.19 -14.82 16.50
C PHE A 104 -0.80 -15.93 16.88
N ASP A 105 -0.53 -16.66 17.97
CA ASP A 105 -1.31 -17.81 18.43
C ASP A 105 -2.33 -17.43 19.52
N THR A 106 -2.25 -16.20 20.04
CA THR A 106 -3.12 -15.63 21.06
C THR A 106 -4.23 -14.76 20.46
#